data_AF-A0A372FTD6-F1
#
_entry.id   AF-A0A372FTD6-F1
#
_cell.length_a   1.000
_cell.length_b   1.000
_cell.length_c   1.000
_cell.angle_alpha   90.00
_cell.angle_beta   90.00
_cell.angle_gamma   90.00
#
_symmetry.space_group_name_H-M   'P 1'
#
loop_
_entity.id
_entity.type
_entity.pdbx_description
1 polymer ?
#
loop_
_entity_poly.entity_id
_entity_poly.type
_entity_poly.pdbx_seq_one_letter_code
_entity_poly.pdbx_strand_id
1 'polypeptide(L)'
;MAPSNHQKHQAGRHLAVAEALLQGYPAKMIGARTFVEINGRKAAVQVAARGAWMIADIDKMTAMSSDFYVLVDVTAERRDFYVVPGDELRRGVRERHDEFMASVDGVRPRNPDSRHTAIYPTNVAEWRNQWSLFGHATQPEGAEATGTPAKS
;
A
#
# COMPACT_ATOMS: atom_id res chain seq x y z
N MET A 1 25.00 -14.84 6.31
CA MET A 1 24.52 -14.41 4.97
C MET A 1 23.38 -13.42 5.17
N ALA A 2 23.38 -12.27 4.49
CA ALA A 2 22.27 -11.33 4.61
C ALA A 2 21.07 -11.82 3.77
N PRO A 3 19.81 -11.62 4.23
CA PRO A 3 18.63 -12.04 3.47
C PRO A 3 18.50 -11.29 2.15
N SER A 4 18.11 -12.00 1.10
CA SER A 4 17.80 -11.45 -0.22
C SER A 4 16.56 -10.56 -0.19
N ASN A 5 16.40 -9.68 -1.19
CA ASN A 5 15.19 -8.86 -1.33
C ASN A 5 13.94 -9.74 -1.44
N HIS A 6 14.04 -10.88 -2.14
CA HIS A 6 12.94 -11.82 -2.22
C HIS A 6 12.51 -12.34 -0.84
N GLN A 7 13.47 -12.76 0.00
CA GLN A 7 13.18 -13.22 1.36
C GLN A 7 12.55 -12.12 2.22
N LYS A 8 13.01 -10.87 2.08
CA LYS A 8 12.42 -9.72 2.79
C LYS A 8 10.97 -9.46 2.37
N HIS A 9 10.67 -9.48 1.07
CA HIS A 9 9.31 -9.31 0.58
C HIS A 9 8.37 -10.43 1.04
N GLN A 10 8.83 -11.69 1.03
CA GLN A 10 8.03 -12.80 1.56
C GLN A 10 7.76 -12.64 3.05
N ALA A 11 8.78 -12.28 3.84
CA ALA A 11 8.61 -12.00 5.27
C ALA A 11 7.56 -10.90 5.51
N GLY A 12 7.60 -9.83 4.71
CA GLY A 12 6.58 -8.78 4.74
C GLY A 12 5.16 -9.28 4.54
N ARG A 13 4.95 -10.12 3.53
CA ARG A 13 3.62 -10.69 3.24
C ARG A 13 3.12 -11.54 4.39
N HIS A 14 3.98 -12.37 4.96
CA HIS A 14 3.63 -13.17 6.13
C HIS A 14 3.26 -12.29 7.33
N LEU A 15 4.02 -11.22 7.58
CA LEU A 15 3.70 -10.26 8.64
C LEU A 15 2.35 -9.58 8.40
N ALA A 16 2.10 -9.10 7.18
CA ALA A 16 0.83 -8.46 6.83
C ALA A 16 -0.38 -9.39 6.97
N VAL A 17 -0.25 -10.66 6.53
CA VAL A 17 -1.31 -11.66 6.69
C VAL A 17 -1.54 -12.00 8.16
N ALA A 18 -0.47 -12.23 8.93
CA ALA A 18 -0.57 -12.54 10.35
C ALA A 18 -1.24 -11.39 11.11
N GLU A 19 -0.82 -10.14 10.87
CA GLU A 19 -1.42 -8.98 11.52
C GLU A 19 -2.88 -8.81 11.12
N ALA A 20 -3.23 -8.92 9.84
CA ALA A 20 -4.63 -8.85 9.40
C ALA A 20 -5.52 -9.89 10.11
N LEU A 21 -5.04 -11.12 10.27
CA LEU A 21 -5.75 -12.18 11.00
C LEU A 21 -5.93 -11.83 12.48
N LEU A 22 -4.90 -11.27 13.14
CA LEU A 22 -4.97 -10.82 14.53
C LEU A 22 -5.96 -9.66 14.71
N GLN A 23 -6.11 -8.82 13.70
CA GLN A 23 -7.10 -7.73 13.65
C GLN A 23 -8.51 -8.22 13.30
N GLY A 24 -8.71 -9.53 13.07
CA GLY A 24 -10.01 -10.13 12.80
C GLY A 24 -10.44 -10.16 11.33
N TYR A 25 -9.53 -9.83 10.40
CA TYR A 25 -9.82 -9.86 8.96
C TYR A 25 -9.32 -11.17 8.33
N PRO A 26 -10.17 -11.92 7.60
CA PRO A 26 -9.72 -13.07 6.83
C PRO A 26 -8.64 -12.65 5.83
N ALA A 27 -7.48 -13.29 5.86
CA ALA A 27 -6.36 -12.92 5.00
C ALA A 27 -5.62 -14.14 4.44
N LYS A 28 -5.14 -14.02 3.20
CA LYS A 28 -4.34 -15.06 2.54
C LYS A 28 -3.33 -14.46 1.56
N MET A 29 -2.23 -15.16 1.34
CA MET A 29 -1.30 -14.82 0.26
C MET A 29 -1.92 -15.17 -1.09
N ILE A 30 -1.84 -14.26 -2.05
CA ILE A 30 -2.32 -14.48 -3.43
C ILE A 30 -1.25 -14.09 -4.46
N GLY A 31 -1.35 -14.68 -5.65
CA GLY A 31 -0.61 -14.27 -6.84
C GLY A 31 0.91 -14.15 -6.66
N ALA A 32 1.51 -13.28 -7.47
CA ALA A 32 2.95 -13.03 -7.48
C ALA A 32 3.44 -12.27 -6.23
N ARG A 33 4.77 -12.34 -6.04
CA ARG A 33 5.69 -11.95 -4.94
C ARG A 33 5.35 -10.81 -3.96
N THR A 34 4.31 -10.01 -4.17
CA THR A 34 3.97 -8.84 -3.34
C THR A 34 2.49 -8.76 -2.93
N PHE A 35 1.60 -9.61 -3.44
CA PHE A 35 0.17 -9.46 -3.18
C PHE A 35 -0.35 -10.35 -2.04
N VAL A 36 -1.35 -9.84 -1.35
CA VAL A 36 -2.19 -10.54 -0.37
C VAL A 36 -3.65 -10.16 -0.63
N GLU A 37 -4.57 -10.99 -0.17
CA GLU A 37 -5.99 -10.70 -0.12
C GLU A 37 -6.37 -10.57 1.35
N ILE A 38 -7.03 -9.48 1.72
CA ILE A 38 -7.51 -9.21 3.08
C ILE A 38 -8.98 -8.80 2.96
N ASN A 39 -9.85 -9.57 3.63
CA ASN A 39 -11.30 -9.45 3.56
C ASN A 39 -11.85 -9.35 2.13
N GLY A 40 -11.31 -10.17 1.21
CA GLY A 40 -11.69 -10.19 -0.21
C GLY A 40 -11.10 -9.05 -1.07
N ARG A 41 -10.31 -8.13 -0.49
CA ARG A 41 -9.71 -6.99 -1.20
C ARG A 41 -8.23 -7.22 -1.47
N LYS A 42 -7.74 -6.80 -2.65
CA LYS A 42 -6.35 -7.02 -3.06
C LYS A 42 -5.45 -5.94 -2.49
N ALA A 43 -4.41 -6.34 -1.75
CA ALA A 43 -3.40 -5.42 -1.22
C ALA A 43 -1.99 -5.78 -1.71
N ALA A 44 -1.21 -4.75 -2.05
CA ALA A 44 0.22 -4.88 -2.32
C ALA A 44 1.02 -4.66 -1.02
N VAL A 45 1.99 -5.51 -0.73
CA VAL A 45 2.82 -5.43 0.48
C VAL A 45 4.21 -4.92 0.14
N GLN A 46 4.67 -3.92 0.87
CA GLN A 46 6.05 -3.44 0.81
C GLN A 46 6.71 -3.45 2.20
N VAL A 47 8.02 -3.72 2.25
CA VAL A 47 8.78 -3.81 3.51
C VAL A 47 9.89 -2.77 3.54
N ALA A 48 9.93 -1.98 4.61
CA ALA A 48 11.03 -1.10 4.94
C ALA A 48 11.89 -1.77 6.01
N ALA A 49 13.11 -2.16 5.64
CA ALA A 49 14.11 -2.71 6.57
C ALA A 49 15.16 -1.66 7.00
N ARG A 50 15.05 -0.43 6.48
CA ARG A 50 16.00 0.68 6.70
C ARG A 50 15.30 2.04 6.83
N GLY A 51 14.06 2.04 7.32
CA GLY A 51 13.30 3.25 7.66
C GLY A 51 12.65 3.96 6.47
N ALA A 52 12.70 3.35 5.28
CA ALA A 52 12.00 3.82 4.09
C ALA A 52 11.65 2.66 3.15
N TRP A 53 10.53 2.81 2.45
CA TRP A 53 10.16 1.96 1.32
C TRP A 53 10.73 2.57 0.05
N MET A 54 11.67 1.84 -0.57
CA MET A 54 12.31 2.29 -1.81
C MET A 54 11.46 1.90 -3.02
N ILE A 55 11.05 2.89 -3.80
CA ILE A 55 10.37 2.72 -5.07
C ILE A 55 11.41 2.89 -6.16
N ALA A 56 11.70 1.80 -6.88
CA ALA A 56 12.68 1.81 -7.97
C ALA A 56 12.16 2.52 -9.23
N ASP A 57 10.84 2.55 -9.43
CA ASP A 57 10.24 3.18 -10.60
C ASP A 57 8.88 3.75 -10.20
N ILE A 58 8.80 5.08 -10.17
CA ILE A 58 7.57 5.78 -9.82
C ILE A 58 6.45 5.53 -10.81
N ASP A 59 6.73 5.51 -12.12
CA ASP A 59 5.69 5.36 -13.14
C ASP A 59 5.12 3.94 -13.11
N LYS A 60 5.95 2.95 -12.83
CA LYS A 60 5.47 1.59 -12.60
C LYS A 60 4.62 1.47 -11.35
N MET A 61 4.98 2.17 -10.27
CA MET A 61 4.21 2.15 -9.01
C MET A 61 2.85 2.84 -9.19
N THR A 62 2.82 4.00 -9.86
CA THR A 62 1.59 4.76 -10.10
C THR A 62 0.69 4.11 -11.16
N ALA A 63 1.23 3.30 -12.07
CA ALA A 63 0.44 2.50 -13.00
C ALA A 63 -0.18 1.24 -12.36
N MET A 64 0.32 0.80 -11.19
CA MET A 64 -0.13 -0.46 -10.57
C MET A 64 -1.51 -0.31 -9.91
N SER A 65 -2.49 -1.09 -10.38
CA SER A 65 -3.80 -1.20 -9.75
C SER A 65 -3.80 -2.20 -8.58
N SER A 66 -4.02 -1.68 -7.39
CA SER A 66 -4.26 -2.42 -6.15
C SER A 66 -5.17 -1.57 -5.28
N ASP A 67 -6.10 -2.21 -4.57
CA ASP A 67 -7.08 -1.52 -3.74
C ASP A 67 -6.39 -0.87 -2.54
N PHE A 68 -5.39 -1.57 -1.99
CA PHE A 68 -4.58 -1.09 -0.87
C PHE A 68 -3.10 -1.37 -1.06
N TYR A 69 -2.32 -0.65 -0.26
CA TYR A 69 -0.98 -1.01 0.12
C TYR A 69 -0.92 -1.27 1.61
N VAL A 70 -0.24 -2.36 1.99
CA VAL A 70 0.20 -2.59 3.37
C VAL A 70 1.70 -2.35 3.40
N LEU A 71 2.10 -1.24 3.99
CA LEU A 71 3.49 -0.88 4.19
C LEU A 71 3.92 -1.38 5.56
N VAL A 72 4.91 -2.27 5.59
CA VAL A 72 5.43 -2.88 6.82
C VAL A 72 6.79 -2.26 7.11
N ASP A 73 6.91 -1.57 8.24
CA ASP A 73 8.20 -1.12 8.77
C ASP A 73 8.67 -2.12 9.81
N VAL A 74 9.89 -2.65 9.63
CA VAL A 74 10.52 -3.60 10.54
C VAL A 74 11.79 -3.03 11.18
N THR A 75 11.93 -1.70 11.23
CA THR A 75 13.05 -1.03 11.87
C THR A 75 12.86 -0.89 13.38
N ALA A 76 13.96 -1.02 14.13
CA ALA A 76 14.04 -0.77 15.59
C ALA A 76 13.16 -1.68 16.49
N GLU A 77 13.26 -3.00 16.30
CA GLU A 77 12.62 -4.05 17.14
C GLU A 77 11.08 -4.05 17.15
N ARG A 78 10.45 -3.01 16.61
CA ARG A 78 9.00 -2.89 16.45
C ARG A 78 8.60 -3.16 15.01
N ARG A 79 7.33 -3.50 14.84
CA ARG A 79 6.69 -3.72 13.55
C ARG A 79 5.55 -2.74 13.46
N ASP A 80 5.67 -1.79 12.55
CA ASP A 80 4.60 -0.84 12.27
C ASP A 80 3.97 -1.16 10.92
N PHE A 81 2.66 -1.03 10.87
CA PHE A 81 1.86 -1.31 9.70
C PHE A 81 1.11 -0.04 9.28
N TYR A 82 1.14 0.26 7.99
CA TYR A 82 0.41 1.37 7.41
C TYR A 82 -0.48 0.83 6.29
N VAL A 83 -1.79 1.01 6.45
CA VAL A 83 -2.80 0.53 5.49
C VAL A 83 -3.29 1.75 4.72
N VAL A 84 -2.87 1.85 3.46
CA VAL A 84 -3.11 3.03 2.63
C VAL A 84 -4.00 2.64 1.44
N PRO A 85 -5.09 3.37 1.15
CA PRO A 85 -5.81 3.20 -0.10
C PRO A 85 -4.88 3.38 -1.31
N GLY A 86 -5.08 2.56 -2.35
CA GLY A 86 -4.21 2.53 -3.51
C GLY A 86 -4.06 3.88 -4.19
N ASP A 87 -5.18 4.58 -4.41
CA ASP A 87 -5.20 5.90 -5.06
C ASP A 87 -4.50 6.97 -4.22
N GLU A 88 -4.75 6.96 -2.92
CA GLU A 88 -4.12 7.89 -1.96
C GLU A 88 -2.60 7.74 -1.96
N LEU A 89 -2.08 6.50 -1.89
CA LEU A 89 -0.64 6.28 -1.91
C LEU A 89 -0.02 6.72 -3.24
N ARG A 90 -0.64 6.37 -4.38
CA ARG A 90 -0.13 6.73 -5.71
C ARG A 90 -0.10 8.24 -5.90
N ARG A 91 -1.17 8.93 -5.52
CA ARG A 91 -1.25 10.39 -5.59
C ARG A 91 -0.19 11.04 -4.72
N GLY A 92 -0.11 10.67 -3.44
CA GLY A 92 0.88 11.25 -2.53
C GLY A 92 2.34 10.93 -2.89
N VAL A 93 2.62 9.81 -3.55
CA VAL A 93 3.95 9.52 -4.10
C VAL A 93 4.26 10.40 -5.31
N ARG A 94 3.29 10.63 -6.20
CA ARG A 94 3.44 11.48 -7.37
C ARG A 94 3.67 12.94 -6.99
N GLU A 95 2.84 13.48 -6.10
CA GLU A 95 2.95 14.87 -5.61
C GLU A 95 4.34 15.15 -5.03
N ARG A 96 4.80 14.33 -4.08
CA ARG A 96 6.15 14.49 -3.48
C ARG A 96 7.28 14.34 -4.48
N HIS A 97 7.11 13.48 -5.49
CA HIS A 97 8.10 13.36 -6.55
C HIS A 97 8.15 14.63 -7.41
N ASP A 98 7.00 15.17 -7.79
CA ASP A 98 6.91 16.34 -8.64
C ASP A 98 7.40 17.60 -7.89
N GLU A 99 7.08 17.74 -6.59
CA GLU A 99 7.66 18.75 -5.70
C GLU A 99 9.20 18.66 -5.65
N PHE A 100 9.73 17.45 -5.47
CA PHE A 100 11.17 17.24 -5.47
C PHE A 100 11.79 17.63 -6.82
N MET A 101 11.20 17.22 -7.93
CA MET A 101 11.68 17.56 -9.27
C MET A 101 11.65 19.07 -9.52
N ALA A 102 10.62 19.78 -9.05
CA ALA A 102 10.54 21.23 -9.10
C ALA A 102 11.67 21.90 -8.32
N SER A 103 12.04 21.36 -7.14
CA SER A 103 13.15 21.88 -6.33
C SER A 103 14.55 21.71 -6.93
N VAL A 104 14.69 20.86 -7.96
CA VAL A 104 15.97 20.59 -8.66
C VAL A 104 15.92 21.01 -10.12
N ASP A 105 15.06 21.98 -10.47
CA ASP A 105 14.88 22.50 -11.83
C ASP A 105 14.60 21.41 -12.89
N GLY A 106 13.91 20.35 -12.49
CA GLY A 106 13.54 19.23 -13.36
C GLY A 106 14.66 18.25 -13.68
N VAL A 107 15.89 18.45 -13.18
CA VAL A 107 17.04 17.57 -13.44
C VAL A 107 17.71 17.16 -12.14
N ARG A 108 17.76 15.85 -11.88
CA ARG A 108 18.45 15.33 -10.70
C ARG A 108 19.96 15.61 -10.79
N PRO A 109 20.59 16.23 -9.78
CA PRO A 109 21.99 16.65 -9.83
C PRO A 109 23.02 15.52 -10.04
N ARG A 110 22.67 14.26 -9.73
CA ARG A 110 23.59 13.11 -9.80
C ARG A 110 23.21 12.05 -10.82
N ASN A 111 21.93 11.88 -11.09
CA ASN A 111 21.43 10.87 -12.02
C ASN A 111 20.11 11.36 -12.63
N PRO A 112 20.16 12.11 -13.74
CA PRO A 112 19.00 12.71 -14.40
C PRO A 112 17.89 11.70 -14.72
N ASP A 113 18.25 10.48 -15.09
CA ASP A 113 17.30 9.43 -15.51
C ASP A 113 16.69 8.64 -14.34
N SER A 114 17.10 8.92 -13.11
CA SER A 114 16.64 8.14 -11.96
C SER A 114 15.16 8.40 -11.66
N ARG A 115 14.36 7.33 -11.76
CA ARG A 115 12.95 7.28 -11.35
C ARG A 115 12.76 6.83 -9.90
N HIS A 116 13.85 6.80 -9.12
CA HIS A 116 13.80 6.30 -7.75
C HIS A 116 13.15 7.33 -6.83
N THR A 117 12.25 6.86 -5.99
CA THR A 117 11.69 7.67 -4.89
C THR A 117 11.59 6.83 -3.62
N ALA A 118 11.34 7.48 -2.50
CA ALA A 118 11.20 6.84 -1.20
C ALA A 118 9.89 7.27 -0.55
N ILE A 119 9.27 6.33 0.16
CA ILE A 119 8.23 6.64 1.14
C ILE A 119 8.87 6.50 2.51
N TYR A 120 8.77 7.53 3.32
CA TYR A 120 9.16 7.51 4.73
C TYR A 120 7.92 7.32 5.61
N PRO A 121 8.06 6.74 6.82
CA PRO A 121 6.96 6.60 7.77
C PRO A 121 6.19 7.91 8.03
N THR A 122 6.87 9.05 8.02
CA THR A 122 6.26 10.37 8.18
C THR A 122 5.31 10.73 7.03
N ASN A 123 5.52 10.21 5.82
CA ASN A 123 4.64 10.46 4.68
C ASN A 123 3.31 9.70 4.76
N VAL A 124 3.23 8.67 5.60
CA VAL A 124 2.07 7.78 5.70
C VAL A 124 1.57 7.67 7.15
N ALA A 125 1.99 8.58 8.02
CA ALA A 125 1.77 8.49 9.47
C ALA A 125 0.28 8.40 9.83
N GLU A 126 -0.60 9.11 9.11
CA GLU A 126 -2.06 9.07 9.29
C GLU A 126 -2.67 7.68 9.03
N TRP A 127 -2.00 6.87 8.20
CA TRP A 127 -2.46 5.54 7.78
C TRP A 127 -1.98 4.41 8.71
N ARG A 128 -1.28 4.75 9.79
CA ARG A 128 -0.75 3.77 10.75
C ARG A 128 -1.90 2.98 11.40
N ASN A 129 -1.80 1.65 11.35
CA ASN A 129 -2.76 0.70 11.92
C ASN A 129 -4.23 0.89 11.47
N GLN A 130 -4.47 1.48 10.30
CA GLN A 130 -5.82 1.68 9.73
C GLN A 130 -6.41 0.38 9.13
N TRP A 131 -6.34 -0.74 9.84
CA TRP A 131 -6.86 -2.04 9.38
C TRP A 131 -8.37 -2.04 9.17
N SER A 132 -9.10 -1.15 9.86
CA SER A 132 -10.54 -0.92 9.70
C SER A 132 -10.97 -0.62 8.27
N LEU A 133 -10.06 -0.10 7.43
CA LEU A 133 -10.31 0.15 6.01
C LEU A 133 -10.66 -1.12 5.22
N PHE A 134 -10.27 -2.30 5.70
CA PHE A 134 -10.70 -3.58 5.12
C PHE A 134 -12.11 -4.01 5.56
N GLY A 135 -12.66 -3.45 6.63
CA GLY A 135 -14.00 -3.78 7.15
C GLY A 135 -15.14 -3.05 6.45
N HIS A 136 -14.88 -1.90 5.83
CA HIS A 136 -15.85 -1.21 4.98
C HIS A 136 -15.90 -1.91 3.63
N ALA A 137 -16.80 -2.88 3.48
CA ALA A 137 -17.18 -3.37 2.16
C ALA A 137 -17.70 -2.17 1.36
N THR A 138 -17.21 -1.99 0.14
CA THR A 138 -17.81 -1.06 -0.82
C THR A 138 -19.27 -1.44 -0.97
N GLN A 139 -20.18 -0.69 -0.34
CA GLN A 139 -21.59 -0.82 -0.67
C GLN A 139 -21.73 -0.43 -2.15
N PRO A 140 -22.33 -1.27 -3.00
CA PRO A 140 -22.77 -0.78 -4.30
C PRO A 140 -23.89 0.22 -4.01
N GLU A 141 -23.60 1.51 -4.12
CA GLU A 141 -24.64 2.52 -4.22
C GLU A 141 -25.45 2.22 -5.49
N GLY A 142 -26.75 1.89 -5.34
CA GLY A 142 -27.66 1.77 -6.49
C GLY A 142 -28.61 0.57 -6.54
N ALA A 143 -28.96 -0.07 -5.42
CA ALA A 143 -30.19 -0.87 -5.38
C ALA A 143 -31.35 0.02 -4.89
N GLU A 144 -31.76 0.98 -5.72
CA GLU A 144 -33.00 1.73 -5.49
C GLU A 144 -34.18 0.75 -5.46
N ALA A 145 -34.88 0.77 -4.33
CA ALA A 145 -36.14 0.12 -4.13
C ALA A 145 -37.19 0.70 -5.09
N THR A 146 -37.72 -0.13 -5.99
CA THR A 146 -39.04 0.09 -6.60
C THR A 146 -39.95 -1.08 -6.23
N GLY A 147 -40.42 -1.05 -4.99
CA GLY A 147 -41.64 -1.75 -4.61
C GLY A 147 -42.84 -0.92 -5.09
N THR A 148 -43.46 -1.34 -6.18
CA THR A 148 -44.80 -0.86 -6.57
C THR A 148 -45.84 -1.75 -5.88
N PRO A 149 -46.76 -1.22 -5.06
CA PRO A 149 -47.84 -2.02 -4.53
C PRO A 149 -48.95 -2.17 -5.59
N ALA A 150 -49.36 -3.42 -5.84
CA ALA A 150 -50.57 -3.72 -6.59
C ALA A 150 -51.79 -3.33 -5.73
N LYS A 151 -52.64 -2.45 -6.26
CA LYS A 151 -53.98 -2.20 -5.73
C LYS A 151 -54.92 -3.30 -6.21
N SER A 152 -55.69 -3.85 -5.26
CA SER A 152 -56.88 -4.68 -5.47
C SER A 152 -58.02 -3.89 -6.11
#